data_AF-A0A4Q5PDR1-F1
#
_entry.id   AF-A0A4Q5PDR1-F1
#
_cell.length_a   1.000
_cell.length_b   1.000
_cell.length_c   1.000
_cell.angle_alpha   90.00
_cell.angle_beta   90.00
_cell.angle_gamma   90.00
#
_symmetry.space_group_name_H-M   'P 1'
#
loop_
_entity.id
_entity.type
_entity.pdbx_description
1 polymer ?
#
loop_
_entity_poly.entity_id
_entity_poly.type
_entity_poly.pdbx_seq_one_letter_code
_entity_poly.pdbx_strand_id
1 'polypeptide(L)'
;AVASSLFSIINSTFVQKSEPSVIGFYELVGGLFWITLYRFYDGSLLNMPFNLSSKDWFYIAILGTLCTSVAYVAGVSVMRTLSAFRTALVTNLEPVYGIILAFVFFKDKEQMTGGFYVGALIILGSIFLYPIYKKKQNKQ
;
A
#
# COMPACT_ATOMS: atom_id res chain seq x y z
N ALA A 1 -1.66 8.37 8.09
CA ALA A 1 -1.15 9.51 7.28
C ALA A 1 0.24 9.95 7.73
N VAL A 2 0.41 10.52 8.94
CA VAL A 2 1.71 11.08 9.39
C VAL A 2 2.87 10.06 9.35
N ALA A 3 2.67 8.85 9.87
CA ALA A 3 3.69 7.80 9.84
C ALA A 3 4.11 7.41 8.41
N SER A 4 3.15 7.25 7.50
CA SER A 4 3.40 6.93 6.09
C SER A 4 4.16 8.06 5.37
N SER A 5 3.82 9.33 5.66
CA SER A 5 4.54 10.47 5.12
C SER A 5 5.98 10.55 5.63
N LEU A 6 6.18 10.36 6.94
CA LEU A 6 7.52 10.36 7.55
C LEU A 6 8.38 9.22 7.00
N PHE A 7 7.79 8.04 6.89
CA PHE A 7 8.40 6.86 6.30
C PHE A 7 8.85 7.11 4.86
N SER A 8 7.97 7.67 4.02
CA SER A 8 8.29 8.00 2.62
C SER A 8 9.43 9.02 2.50
N ILE A 9 9.47 10.03 3.38
CA ILE A 9 10.56 11.03 3.41
C ILE A 9 11.89 10.37 3.79
N ILE A 10 11.90 9.55 4.85
CA ILE A 10 13.08 8.82 5.32
C ILE A 10 13.61 7.89 4.22
N ASN A 11 12.73 7.11 3.58
CA ASN A 11 13.11 6.20 2.50
C ASN A 11 13.63 6.92 1.26
N SER A 12 13.02 8.05 0.89
CA SER A 12 13.51 8.86 -0.23
C SER A 12 14.92 9.43 0.00
N THR A 13 15.36 9.52 1.26
CA THR A 13 16.71 9.95 1.64
C THR A 13 17.67 8.75 1.67
N PHE A 14 17.28 7.63 2.27
CA PHE A 14 18.13 6.43 2.35
C PHE A 14 18.36 5.77 0.99
N VAL A 15 17.38 5.77 0.10
CA VAL A 15 17.49 5.17 -1.24
C VAL A 15 18.52 5.86 -2.14
N GLN A 16 18.94 7.08 -1.80
CA GLN A 16 20.00 7.78 -2.52
C GLN A 16 21.40 7.28 -2.13
N LYS A 17 21.55 6.73 -0.92
CA LYS A 17 22.83 6.32 -0.33
C LYS A 17 23.03 4.80 -0.29
N SER A 18 21.94 4.05 -0.34
CA SER A 18 21.94 2.59 -0.21
C SER A 18 21.09 1.94 -1.30
N GLU A 19 21.34 0.66 -1.57
CA GLU A 19 20.55 -0.09 -2.54
C GLU A 19 19.10 -0.31 -2.06
N PRO A 20 18.08 -0.08 -2.92
CA PRO A 20 16.67 -0.26 -2.57
C PRO A 20 16.35 -1.65 -2.02
N SER A 21 16.98 -2.69 -2.55
CA SER A 21 16.78 -4.09 -2.15
C SER A 21 17.23 -4.33 -0.71
N VAL A 22 18.34 -3.72 -0.29
CA VAL A 22 18.86 -3.85 1.08
C VAL A 22 17.94 -3.12 2.06
N ILE A 23 17.52 -1.90 1.71
CA ILE A 23 16.57 -1.12 2.53
C ILE A 23 15.27 -1.93 2.73
N GLY A 24 14.66 -2.39 1.63
CA GLY A 24 13.42 -3.14 1.70
C GLY A 24 13.55 -4.46 2.47
N PHE A 25 14.70 -5.12 2.40
CA PHE A 25 14.96 -6.31 3.23
C PHE A 25 14.91 -5.98 4.73
N TYR A 26 15.61 -4.93 5.17
CA TYR A 26 15.59 -4.52 6.58
C TYR A 26 14.21 -4.08 7.05
N GLU A 27 13.43 -3.41 6.19
CA GLU A 27 12.09 -2.96 6.53
C GLU A 27 11.10 -4.11 6.66
N LEU A 28 11.15 -5.08 5.75
CA LEU A 28 10.31 -6.28 5.82
C LEU A 28 10.66 -7.16 7.02
N VAL A 29 11.96 -7.34 7.32
CA VAL A 29 12.42 -8.08 8.51
C VAL A 29 12.03 -7.34 9.79
N GLY A 30 12.19 -6.02 9.83
CA GLY A 30 11.76 -5.21 10.96
C GLY A 30 10.25 -5.29 11.18
N GLY A 31 9.46 -5.24 10.12
CA GLY A 31 8.00 -5.42 10.15
C GLY A 31 7.63 -6.79 10.72
N LEU A 32 8.25 -7.86 10.22
CA LEU A 32 8.04 -9.22 10.74
C LEU A 32 8.37 -9.30 12.23
N PHE A 33 9.51 -8.75 12.66
CA PHE A 33 9.95 -8.77 14.04
C PHE A 33 8.94 -8.06 14.97
N TRP A 34 8.57 -6.82 14.67
CA TRP A 34 7.64 -6.04 15.50
C TRP A 34 6.23 -6.63 15.52
N ILE A 35 5.72 -7.10 14.38
CA ILE A 35 4.40 -7.74 14.31
C ILE A 35 4.39 -9.03 15.14
N THR A 36 5.44 -9.84 15.04
CA THR A 36 5.57 -11.09 15.80
C THR A 36 5.62 -10.80 17.29
N LEU A 37 6.44 -9.82 17.71
CA LEU A 37 6.55 -9.43 19.13
C LEU A 37 5.21 -8.94 19.69
N TYR A 38 4.48 -8.12 18.94
CA TYR A 38 3.17 -7.63 19.33
C TYR A 38 2.14 -8.76 19.46
N ARG A 39 2.07 -9.66 18.48
CA ARG A 39 1.16 -10.81 18.50
C ARG A 39 1.51 -11.85 19.57
N PHE A 40 2.78 -11.93 19.95
CA PHE A 40 3.24 -12.76 21.06
C PHE A 40 2.77 -12.20 22.41
N TYR A 41 2.89 -10.89 22.64
CA TYR A 41 2.40 -10.24 23.86
C TYR A 41 0.89 -10.38 24.05
N ASP A 42 0.13 -10.29 22.95
CA ASP A 42 -1.33 -10.43 22.94
C ASP A 42 -1.80 -11.89 23.10
N GLY A 43 -0.87 -12.87 23.12
CA GLY A 43 -1.18 -14.31 23.24
C GLY A 43 -1.94 -14.91 22.05
N SER A 44 -2.41 -14.09 21.11
CA SER A 44 -3.15 -14.50 19.91
C SER A 44 -2.37 -15.49 19.05
N LEU A 45 -1.04 -15.37 19.01
CA LEU A 45 -0.17 -16.24 18.21
C LEU A 45 -0.15 -17.69 18.71
N LEU A 46 -0.31 -17.92 20.02
CA LEU A 46 -0.34 -19.26 20.62
C LEU A 46 -1.73 -19.91 20.54
N ASN A 47 -2.78 -19.09 20.47
CA ASN A 47 -4.17 -19.55 20.46
C ASN A 47 -4.74 -19.72 19.03
N MET A 48 -3.97 -19.37 17.99
CA MET A 48 -4.42 -19.44 16.61
C MET A 48 -4.23 -20.85 16.03
N PRO A 49 -5.29 -21.51 15.53
CA PRO A 49 -5.14 -22.78 14.82
C PRO A 49 -4.48 -22.53 13.46
N PHE A 50 -3.27 -23.04 13.26
CA PHE A 50 -2.56 -23.02 11.97
C PHE A 50 -3.12 -24.05 10.98
N ASN A 51 -4.44 -24.09 10.81
CA ASN A 51 -5.12 -25.03 9.93
C ASN A 51 -5.34 -24.41 8.54
N LEU A 52 -4.24 -24.13 7.84
CA LEU A 52 -4.24 -23.59 6.47
C LEU A 52 -4.18 -24.74 5.46
N SER A 53 -4.98 -24.67 4.41
CA SER A 53 -4.90 -25.63 3.31
C SER A 53 -3.63 -25.42 2.48
N SER A 54 -3.19 -26.43 1.74
CA SER A 54 -2.06 -26.30 0.79
C SER A 54 -2.28 -25.20 -0.25
N LYS A 55 -3.54 -24.93 -0.61
CA LYS A 55 -3.90 -23.81 -1.51
C LYS A 55 -3.65 -22.44 -0.87
N ASP A 56 -3.93 -22.31 0.42
CA ASP A 56 -3.74 -21.05 1.14
C ASP A 56 -2.25 -20.72 1.25
N TRP A 57 -1.43 -21.74 1.52
CA TRP A 57 0.03 -21.61 1.49
C TRP A 57 0.56 -21.14 0.14
N PHE A 58 0.01 -21.65 -0.96
CA PHE A 58 0.39 -21.21 -2.30
C PHE A 58 0.02 -19.74 -2.55
N TYR A 59 -1.19 -19.32 -2.18
CA TYR A 59 -1.60 -17.92 -2.33
C TYR A 59 -0.79 -16.98 -1.43
N ILE A 60 -0.50 -17.38 -0.18
CA ILE A 60 0.36 -16.61 0.73
C ILE A 60 1.76 -16.46 0.13
N ALA A 61 2.32 -17.52 -0.46
CA ALA A 61 3.62 -17.46 -1.11
C ALA A 61 3.63 -16.45 -2.27
N ILE A 62 2.62 -16.47 -3.15
CA ILE A 62 2.51 -15.49 -4.25
C ILE A 62 2.35 -14.07 -3.71
N LEU A 63 1.43 -13.87 -2.76
CA LEU A 63 1.14 -12.55 -2.21
C LEU A 63 2.35 -11.96 -1.47
N GLY A 64 3.04 -12.75 -0.66
CA GLY A 64 4.21 -12.31 0.10
C GLY A 64 5.42 -12.02 -0.78
N THR A 65 5.64 -12.79 -1.83
CA THR A 65 6.80 -12.63 -2.71
C THR A 65 6.54 -11.59 -3.80
N LEU A 66 5.68 -11.93 -4.76
CA LEU A 66 5.44 -11.13 -5.97
C LEU A 66 4.73 -9.82 -5.62
N CYS A 67 3.61 -9.90 -4.89
CA CYS A 67 2.76 -8.74 -4.65
C CYS A 67 3.26 -7.84 -3.51
N THR A 68 4.02 -8.38 -2.56
CA THR A 68 4.54 -7.61 -1.42
C THR A 68 6.01 -7.31 -1.60
N SER A 69 6.89 -8.31 -1.51
CA SER A 69 8.35 -8.06 -1.50
C SER A 69 8.86 -7.40 -2.78
N VAL A 70 8.55 -7.97 -3.96
CA VAL A 70 9.03 -7.43 -5.25
C VAL A 70 8.42 -6.06 -5.54
N ALA A 71 7.10 -5.93 -5.40
CA ALA A 71 6.41 -4.65 -5.62
C ALA A 71 6.91 -3.57 -4.65
N TYR A 72 7.20 -3.92 -3.40
CA TYR A 72 7.72 -3.01 -2.40
C TYR A 72 9.12 -2.50 -2.75
N VAL A 73 10.06 -3.41 -3.05
CA VAL A 73 11.43 -3.04 -3.46
C VAL A 73 11.40 -2.20 -4.74
N ALA A 74 10.53 -2.54 -5.71
CA ALA A 74 10.32 -1.73 -6.89
C ALA A 74 9.79 -0.32 -6.53
N GLY A 75 8.82 -0.21 -5.62
CA GLY A 75 8.31 1.06 -5.11
C GLY A 75 9.39 1.93 -4.47
N VAL A 76 10.23 1.34 -3.62
CA VAL A 76 11.39 2.04 -3.03
C VAL A 76 12.38 2.45 -4.12
N SER A 77 12.67 1.59 -5.10
CA SER A 77 13.58 1.93 -6.21
C SER A 77 13.12 3.12 -7.04
N VAL A 78 11.81 3.25 -7.26
CA VAL A 78 11.21 4.38 -7.98
C VAL A 78 11.38 5.70 -7.22
N MET A 79 11.48 5.67 -5.89
CA MET A 79 11.80 6.86 -5.09
C MET A 79 13.22 7.40 -5.34
N ARG A 80 14.08 6.67 -6.04
CA ARG A 80 15.40 7.16 -6.48
C ARG A 80 15.30 8.08 -7.69
N THR A 81 14.30 7.90 -8.55
CA THR A 81 14.12 8.66 -9.79
C THR A 81 12.97 9.67 -9.71
N LEU A 82 11.96 9.40 -8.88
CA LEU A 82 10.84 10.29 -8.62
C LEU A 82 10.97 10.91 -7.22
N SER A 83 10.65 12.20 -7.10
CA SER A 83 10.60 12.85 -5.79
C SER A 83 9.52 12.20 -4.91
N ALA A 84 9.74 12.20 -3.58
CA ALA A 84 8.78 11.67 -2.61
C ALA A 84 7.35 12.21 -2.81
N PHE A 85 7.22 13.45 -3.30
CA PHE A 85 5.93 14.06 -3.62
C PHE A 85 5.22 13.37 -4.80
N ARG A 86 5.94 13.01 -5.86
CA ARG A 86 5.36 12.29 -7.01
C ARG A 86 4.96 10.87 -6.62
N THR A 87 5.80 10.18 -5.85
CA THR A 87 5.48 8.85 -5.33
C THR A 87 4.23 8.90 -4.45
N ALA A 88 4.12 9.91 -3.57
CA ALA A 88 2.93 10.12 -2.76
C ALA A 88 1.67 10.43 -3.60
N LEU A 89 1.80 11.15 -4.72
CA LEU A 89 0.67 11.40 -5.61
C LEU A 89 0.18 10.11 -6.28
N VAL A 90 1.11 9.26 -6.73
CA VAL A 90 0.78 7.96 -7.34
C VAL A 90 0.12 7.01 -6.33
N THR A 91 0.60 6.96 -5.09
CA THR A 91 -0.05 6.15 -4.04
C THR A 91 -1.46 6.66 -3.71
N ASN A 92 -1.73 7.97 -3.83
CA ASN A 92 -3.09 8.49 -3.65
C ASN A 92 -4.05 8.06 -4.78
N LEU A 93 -3.56 7.51 -5.89
CA LEU A 93 -4.40 6.93 -6.95
C LEU A 93 -4.74 5.45 -6.70
N GLU A 94 -4.14 4.82 -5.68
CA GLU A 94 -4.46 3.44 -5.28
C GLU A 94 -5.98 3.19 -5.12
N PRO A 95 -6.77 4.08 -4.48
CA PRO A 95 -8.21 3.90 -4.39
C PRO A 95 -8.91 3.93 -5.75
N VAL A 96 -8.43 4.76 -6.69
CA VAL A 96 -9.00 4.89 -8.04
C VAL A 96 -8.83 3.60 -8.81
N TYR A 97 -7.60 3.05 -8.83
CA TYR A 97 -7.34 1.78 -9.51
C TYR A 97 -8.07 0.62 -8.85
N GLY A 98 -8.20 0.63 -7.51
CA GLY A 98 -9.00 -0.35 -6.78
C GLY A 98 -10.47 -0.37 -7.21
N ILE A 99 -11.10 0.81 -7.35
CA ILE A 99 -12.49 0.92 -7.82
C ILE A 99 -12.65 0.40 -9.26
N ILE A 100 -11.71 0.76 -10.14
CA ILE A 100 -11.73 0.32 -11.55
C ILE A 100 -11.58 -1.21 -11.63
N LEU A 101 -10.63 -1.79 -10.90
CA LEU A 101 -10.42 -3.24 -10.86
C LEU A 101 -11.64 -3.96 -10.27
N ALA A 102 -12.24 -3.43 -9.20
CA ALA A 102 -13.45 -3.99 -8.63
C ALA A 102 -14.57 -4.08 -9.68
N PHE A 103 -14.84 -2.98 -10.39
CA PHE A 103 -15.84 -2.93 -11.45
C PHE A 103 -15.56 -3.92 -12.61
N VAL A 104 -14.28 -4.14 -12.96
CA VAL A 104 -13.90 -5.05 -14.05
C VAL A 104 -14.05 -6.53 -13.65
N PHE A 105 -13.68 -6.89 -12.41
CA PHE A 105 -13.64 -8.30 -11.96
C PHE A 105 -14.93 -8.78 -11.30
N PHE A 106 -15.68 -7.91 -10.62
CA PHE A 106 -16.88 -8.28 -9.85
C PHE A 106 -18.21 -8.02 -10.56
N LYS A 107 -18.16 -7.68 -11.87
CA LYS A 107 -19.28 -7.35 -12.78
C LYS A 107 -20.64 -7.99 -12.48
N ASP A 108 -20.66 -9.29 -12.13
CA ASP A 108 -21.88 -10.09 -11.99
C ASP A 108 -22.25 -10.48 -10.54
N LYS A 109 -21.43 -10.11 -9.54
CA LYS A 109 -21.66 -10.47 -8.11
C LYS A 109 -22.02 -9.28 -7.22
N GLU A 110 -22.49 -8.20 -7.81
CA GLU A 110 -22.66 -6.94 -7.09
C GLU A 110 -24.13 -6.64 -6.73
N GLN A 111 -24.43 -6.83 -5.45
CA GLN A 111 -25.41 -6.00 -4.73
C GLN A 111 -24.74 -4.64 -4.42
N MET A 112 -24.31 -3.90 -5.45
CA MET A 112 -23.80 -2.54 -5.25
C MET A 112 -24.99 -1.65 -4.89
N THR A 113 -25.18 -1.47 -3.59
CA THR A 113 -26.18 -0.56 -3.05
C THR A 113 -25.95 0.85 -3.59
N GLY A 114 -27.01 1.67 -3.71
CA GLY A 114 -26.87 3.07 -4.13
C GLY A 114 -25.83 3.86 -3.32
N GLY A 115 -25.62 3.49 -2.05
CA GLY A 115 -24.59 4.06 -1.19
C GLY A 115 -23.16 3.80 -1.65
N PHE A 116 -22.87 2.67 -2.30
CA PHE A 116 -21.55 2.40 -2.88
C PHE A 116 -21.22 3.42 -3.98
N TYR A 117 -22.16 3.69 -4.89
CA TYR A 117 -21.95 4.63 -6.00
C TYR A 117 -21.72 6.06 -5.51
N VAL A 118 -22.46 6.49 -4.49
CA VAL A 118 -22.26 7.81 -3.86
C VAL A 118 -20.89 7.89 -3.17
N GLY A 119 -20.51 6.85 -2.42
CA GLY A 119 -19.20 6.76 -1.79
C GLY A 119 -18.04 6.78 -2.79
N ALA A 120 -18.16 6.01 -3.88
CA ALA A 120 -17.18 6.00 -4.97
C ALA A 120 -17.05 7.39 -5.62
N LEU A 121 -18.17 8.07 -5.90
CA LEU A 121 -18.17 9.43 -6.44
C LEU A 121 -17.47 10.44 -5.51
N ILE A 122 -17.71 10.37 -4.20
CA ILE A 122 -17.07 11.26 -3.21
C ILE A 122 -15.56 11.03 -3.15
N ILE A 123 -15.12 9.76 -3.14
CA ILE A 123 -13.70 9.40 -3.10
C ILE A 123 -13.01 9.85 -4.38
N LEU A 124 -13.56 9.52 -5.55
CA LEU A 124 -13.02 9.93 -6.85
C LEU A 124 -12.96 11.46 -6.95
N GLY A 125 -14.06 12.15 -6.60
CA GLY A 125 -14.13 13.60 -6.59
C GLY A 125 -13.04 14.23 -5.73
N SER A 126 -12.84 13.71 -4.52
CA SER A 126 -11.82 14.19 -3.59
C SER A 126 -10.39 14.00 -4.11
N ILE A 127 -10.09 12.83 -4.70
CA ILE A 127 -8.77 12.51 -5.27
C ILE A 127 -8.44 13.40 -6.48
N PHE A 128 -9.41 13.70 -7.34
CA PHE A 128 -9.20 14.57 -8.50
C PHE A 128 -9.18 16.07 -8.14
N LEU A 129 -10.01 16.53 -7.19
CA LEU A 129 -10.02 17.93 -6.76
C LEU A 129 -8.74 18.32 -6.03
N TYR A 130 -8.18 17.43 -5.19
CA TYR A 130 -7.02 17.73 -4.36
C TYR A 130 -5.78 18.24 -5.13
N PRO A 131 -5.29 17.57 -6.20
CA PRO A 131 -4.16 18.06 -6.99
C PRO A 131 -4.48 19.34 -7.78
N ILE A 132 -5.74 19.52 -8.23
CA ILE A 132 -6.18 20.73 -8.94
C ILE A 132 -6.15 21.94 -8.00
N TYR A 133 -6.68 21.79 -6.79
CA TYR A 133 -6.66 22.81 -5.76
C TYR A 133 -5.23 23.19 -5.34
N LYS A 134 -4.38 22.19 -5.09
CA LYS A 134 -2.97 22.42 -4.71
C LYS A 134 -2.16 23.12 -5.81
N LYS A 135 -2.41 22.81 -7.09
CA LYS A 135 -1.78 23.49 -8.23
C LYS A 135 -2.20 24.95 -8.35
N LYS A 136 -3.41 25.30 -7.91
CA LYS A 136 -3.93 26.68 -7.92
C LYS A 136 -3.37 27.51 -6.76
N GLN A 137 -3.15 26.92 -5.58
CA GLN A 137 -2.52 27.58 -4.43
C GLN A 137 -1.02 27.85 -4.61
N ASN A 138 -0.26 26.94 -5.22
CA ASN A 138 1.18 27.16 -5.49
C ASN A 138 1.47 28.19 -6.61
N LYS A 139 0.42 28.81 -7.20
CA LYS A 139 0.52 29.82 -8.26
C LYS A 139 0.16 31.23 -7.77
N GLN A 140 -0.16 31.38 -6.49
CA GLN A 140 -0.20 32.66 -5.76
C GLN A 140 1.03 32.76 -4.88
#